data_AF-A0AAN9F496-F1
#
_entry.id   AF-A0AAN9F496-F1
#
_cell.length_a   1.000
_cell.length_b   1.000
_cell.length_c   1.000
_cell.angle_alpha   90.00
_cell.angle_beta   90.00
_cell.angle_gamma   90.00
#
_symmetry.space_group_name_H-M   'P 1'
#
loop_
_entity.id
_entity.type
_entity.pdbx_description
1 polymer ?
#
loop_
_entity_poly.entity_id
_entity_poly.type
_entity_poly.pdbx_seq_one_letter_code
_entity_poly.pdbx_strand_id
1 'polypeptide(L)'
;MCFFASLFCFVGMIINNDFKVISSEARNFGLGEATYYVVMVASAVVCQINVLGAIGVIFCATSLFSGIVIALMVPVTEVLAVIFYRETFKAEKGVSVVLSIWGFVSYFYGEYKQAKKIKRNCILKNELPLKHIIQNP
;
A
#
# COMPACT_ATOMS: atom_id res chain seq x y z
N MET A 1 18.05 -3.00 0.00
CA MET A 1 17.14 -2.07 -0.72
C MET A 1 16.77 -0.87 0.16
N CYS A 2 16.12 -1.05 1.31
CA CYS A 2 15.63 0.06 2.13
C CYS A 2 16.70 1.05 2.63
N PHE A 3 17.89 0.56 3.00
CA PHE A 3 18.97 1.45 3.48
C PHE A 3 19.43 2.47 2.42
N PHE A 4 19.61 2.01 1.18
CA PHE A 4 20.01 2.90 0.08
C PHE A 4 18.90 3.89 -0.29
N ALA A 5 17.64 3.43 -0.26
CA ALA A 5 16.49 4.31 -0.45
C ALA A 5 16.40 5.39 0.64
N SER A 6 16.57 5.03 1.92
CA SER A 6 16.60 6.00 3.02
C SER A 6 17.75 6.99 2.89
N LEU A 7 18.95 6.52 2.49
CA LEU A 7 20.10 7.38 2.28
C LEU A 7 19.86 8.34 1.11
N PHE A 8 19.26 7.86 0.01
CA PHE A 8 18.89 8.69 -1.13
C PHE A 8 17.86 9.76 -0.76
N CYS A 9 16.81 9.38 -0.03
CA CYS A 9 15.83 10.34 0.48
C CYS A 9 16.47 11.37 1.43
N PHE A 10 17.38 10.93 2.30
CA PHE A 10 18.09 11.82 3.22
C PHE A 10 18.99 12.82 2.50
N VAL A 11 19.75 12.36 1.50
CA VAL A 11 20.58 13.22 0.65
C VAL A 11 19.71 14.20 -0.15
N GLY A 12 18.57 13.75 -0.68
CA GLY A 12 17.60 14.61 -1.36
C GLY A 12 17.09 15.73 -0.45
N MET A 13 16.75 15.42 0.80
CA MET A 13 16.31 16.42 1.79
C MET A 13 17.41 17.43 2.15
N ILE A 14 18.67 16.99 2.22
CA ILE A 14 19.81 17.88 2.46
C ILE A 14 19.99 18.85 1.29
N ILE A 15 19.97 18.34 0.05
CA ILE A 15 20.17 19.15 -1.15
C ILE A 15 19.04 20.18 -1.32
N ASN A 16 17.79 19.79 -1.05
CA ASN A 16 16.64 20.68 -1.14
C ASN A 16 16.51 21.69 0.02
N ASN A 17 17.41 21.64 1.01
CA ASN A 17 17.34 22.48 2.21
C ASN A 17 16.01 22.34 2.98
N ASP A 18 15.39 21.16 2.93
CA ASP A 18 14.08 20.91 3.55
C ASP A 18 14.10 21.18 5.06
N PHE A 19 15.23 20.97 5.74
CA PHE A 19 15.41 21.30 7.15
C PHE A 19 15.21 22.79 7.47
N LYS A 20 15.59 23.69 6.55
CA LYS A 20 15.39 25.14 6.70
C LYS A 20 13.92 25.51 6.50
N VAL A 21 13.24 24.83 5.58
CA VAL A 21 11.81 25.00 5.34
C VAL A 21 11.02 24.52 6.55
N ILE A 22 11.34 23.34 7.07
CA ILE A 22 10.72 22.74 8.27
C ILE A 22 10.82 23.68 9.47
N SER A 23 11.99 24.27 9.73
CA SER A 23 12.16 25.22 10.84
C SER A 23 11.37 26.52 10.63
N SER A 24 11.30 27.01 9.39
CA SER A 24 10.49 28.18 9.04
C SER A 24 8.99 27.91 9.17
N GLU A 25 8.55 26.71 8.78
CA GLU A 25 7.15 26.28 8.85
C GLU A 25 6.70 26.02 10.29
N ALA A 26 7.57 25.43 11.12
CA ALA A 26 7.34 25.27 12.56
C ALA A 26 7.09 26.60 13.27
N ARG A 27 7.85 27.64 12.90
CA ARG A 27 7.71 29.00 13.48
C ARG A 27 6.43 29.71 13.04
N ASN A 28 5.94 29.42 11.85
CA ASN A 28 4.69 29.96 11.32
C ASN A 28 3.47 29.07 11.61
N PHE A 29 3.66 27.97 12.34
CA PHE A 29 2.59 27.03 12.64
C PHE A 29 1.64 27.63 13.68
N GLY A 30 0.40 27.91 13.29
CA GLY A 30 -0.58 28.63 14.12
C GLY A 30 -0.95 27.94 15.45
N LEU A 31 -0.61 26.66 15.61
CA LEU A 31 -0.83 25.88 16.85
C LEU A 31 0.43 25.78 17.74
N GLY A 32 1.51 26.49 17.37
CA GLY A 32 2.76 26.55 18.11
C GLY A 32 3.84 25.60 17.58
N GLU A 33 5.10 26.01 17.74
CA GLU A 33 6.29 25.30 17.27
C GLU A 33 6.44 23.90 17.91
N ALA A 34 6.16 23.77 19.21
CA ALA A 34 6.25 22.49 19.91
C ALA A 34 5.24 21.46 19.36
N THR A 35 4.00 21.90 19.11
CA THR A 35 2.93 21.05 18.55
C THR A 35 3.31 20.56 17.16
N TYR A 36 3.94 21.42 16.34
CA TYR A 36 4.43 21.04 15.02
C TYR A 36 5.45 19.90 15.09
N TYR A 37 6.48 20.02 15.94
CA TYR A 37 7.48 18.96 16.10
C TYR A 37 6.86 17.67 16.65
N VAL A 38 5.93 17.76 17.60
CA VAL A 38 5.21 16.60 18.13
C VAL A 38 4.44 15.87 17.02
N VAL A 39 3.69 16.59 16.19
CA VAL A 39 2.94 15.99 15.07
C VAL A 39 3.88 15.40 14.03
N MET A 40 4.99 16.09 13.70
CA MET A 40 6.01 15.58 12.78
C MET A 40 6.64 14.27 13.28
N VAL A 41 7.09 14.23 14.53
CA VAL A 41 7.70 13.04 15.13
C VAL A 41 6.68 11.92 15.25
N ALA A 42 5.46 12.21 15.70
CA ALA A 42 4.39 11.22 15.77
C ALA A 42 4.08 10.63 14.38
N SER A 43 4.01 11.46 13.35
CA SER A 43 3.79 11.02 11.97
C SER A 43 4.94 10.14 11.46
N ALA A 44 6.19 10.52 11.77
CA ALA A 44 7.37 9.71 11.43
C ALA A 44 7.34 8.34 12.12
N VAL A 45 6.96 8.28 13.39
CA VAL A 45 6.81 7.02 14.14
C VAL A 45 5.72 6.15 13.53
N VAL A 46 4.54 6.71 13.23
CA VAL A 46 3.44 5.98 12.57
C VAL A 46 3.89 5.43 11.21
N CYS A 47 4.61 6.23 10.42
CA CYS A 47 5.15 5.81 9.13
C CYS A 47 6.14 4.63 9.28
N GLN A 48 7.02 4.67 10.28
CA GLN A 48 7.93 3.56 10.57
C GLN A 48 7.18 2.29 11.00
N ILE A 49 6.16 2.41 11.85
CA ILE A 49 5.30 1.29 12.26
C ILE A 49 4.59 0.69 11.05
N ASN A 50 4.12 1.52 10.11
CA ASN A 50 3.47 1.06 8.88
C ASN A 50 4.42 0.21 8.01
N VAL A 51 5.67 0.66 7.85
CA VAL A 51 6.70 -0.11 7.12
C VAL A 51 7.02 -1.41 7.85
N LEU A 52 7.12 -1.38 9.18
CA LEU A 52 7.34 -2.58 9.98
C LEU A 52 6.15 -3.56 9.89
N GLY A 53 4.92 -3.05 9.87
CA GLY A 53 3.70 -3.82 9.68
C GLY A 53 3.67 -4.52 8.32
N ALA A 54 4.05 -3.82 7.26
CA ALA A 54 4.21 -4.41 5.94
C ALA A 54 5.22 -5.57 5.96
N ILE A 55 6.40 -5.37 6.56
CA ILE A 55 7.42 -6.41 6.70
C ILE A 55 6.91 -7.60 7.53
N GLY A 56 6.15 -7.33 8.59
CA GLY A 56 5.54 -8.36 9.44
C GLY A 56 4.54 -9.24 8.69
N VAL A 57 3.70 -8.65 7.83
CA VAL A 57 2.76 -9.41 6.98
C VAL A 57 3.51 -10.24 5.94
N ILE A 58 4.60 -9.73 5.35
CA ILE A 58 5.46 -10.50 4.44
C ILE A 58 6.05 -11.73 5.15
N PHE A 59 6.45 -11.60 6.41
CA PHE A 59 7.10 -12.70 7.15
C PHE A 59 6.12 -13.77 7.62
N CYS A 60 4.89 -13.39 7.99
CA CYS A 60 3.85 -14.34 8.42
C CYS A 60 3.12 -15.02 7.25
N ALA A 61 3.15 -14.45 6.04
CA ALA A 61 2.40 -14.95 4.88
C ALA A 61 3.29 -15.06 3.64
N THR A 62 2.67 -15.11 2.45
CA THR A 62 3.40 -15.04 1.17
C THR A 62 3.56 -13.59 0.74
N SER A 63 4.63 -13.27 -0.01
CA SER A 63 4.86 -11.92 -0.54
C SER A 63 3.68 -11.39 -1.39
N LEU A 64 2.96 -12.30 -2.08
CA LEU A 64 1.74 -11.99 -2.82
C LEU A 64 0.60 -11.54 -1.90
N PHE A 65 0.35 -12.29 -0.82
CA PHE A 65 -0.68 -11.94 0.16
C PHE A 65 -0.36 -10.61 0.86
N SER A 66 0.91 -10.38 1.21
CA SER A 66 1.31 -9.09 1.77
C SER A 66 1.13 -7.93 0.80
N GLY A 67 1.40 -8.12 -0.50
CA GLY A 67 1.14 -7.09 -1.51
C GLY A 67 -0.35 -6.74 -1.60
N ILE A 68 -1.22 -7.74 -1.51
CA ILE A 68 -2.68 -7.55 -1.49
C ILE A 68 -3.12 -6.80 -0.23
N VAL A 69 -2.60 -7.17 0.94
CA VAL A 69 -2.93 -6.50 2.21
C VAL A 69 -2.48 -5.05 2.20
N ILE A 70 -1.27 -4.75 1.71
CA ILE A 70 -0.77 -3.38 1.58
C ILE A 70 -1.65 -2.60 0.59
N ALA A 71 -2.01 -3.20 -0.56
CA ALA A 71 -2.88 -2.58 -1.54
C ALA A 71 -4.31 -2.31 -1.02
N LEU A 72 -4.80 -3.10 -0.06
CA LEU A 72 -6.05 -2.84 0.67
C LEU A 72 -5.90 -1.73 1.71
N MET A 73 -4.76 -1.66 2.37
CA MET A 73 -4.52 -0.67 3.42
C MET A 73 -4.47 0.76 2.87
N VAL A 74 -4.02 0.93 1.62
CA VAL A 74 -3.96 2.23 0.93
C VAL A 74 -5.35 2.88 0.81
N PRO A 75 -6.35 2.31 0.11
CA PRO A 75 -7.67 2.93 -0.02
C PRO A 75 -8.39 3.06 1.32
N VAL A 76 -8.15 2.14 2.28
CA VAL A 76 -8.71 2.27 3.63
C VAL A 76 -8.18 3.52 4.34
N THR A 77 -6.87 3.78 4.25
CA THR A 77 -6.24 4.96 4.86
C THR A 77 -6.74 6.24 4.20
N GLU A 78 -6.91 6.25 2.87
CA GLU A 78 -7.48 7.38 2.13
C GLU A 78 -8.93 7.68 2.54
N VAL A 79 -9.78 6.65 2.66
CA VAL A 79 -11.18 6.83 3.12
C VAL A 79 -11.20 7.38 4.54
N LEU A 80 -10.33 6.87 5.43
CA LEU A 80 -10.24 7.36 6.80
C LEU A 80 -9.78 8.83 6.84
N ALA A 81 -8.83 9.21 5.99
CA ALA A 81 -8.39 10.59 5.84
C ALA A 81 -9.53 11.51 5.35
N VAL A 82 -10.33 11.07 4.38
CA VAL A 82 -11.50 11.82 3.89
C VAL A 82 -12.52 12.04 5.02
N ILE A 83 -12.79 11.01 5.82
CA ILE A 83 -13.77 11.08 6.92
C ILE A 83 -13.27 11.97 8.07
N PHE A 84 -11.99 11.88 8.44
CA PHE A 84 -11.43 12.62 9.57
C PHE A 84 -11.13 14.08 9.24
N TYR A 85 -10.51 14.36 8.09
CA TYR A 85 -10.06 15.71 7.80
C TYR A 85 -11.20 16.64 7.40
N ARG A 86 -12.30 16.14 6.80
CA ARG A 86 -13.51 16.92 6.42
C ARG A 86 -13.28 18.28 5.73
N GLU A 87 -12.05 18.60 5.35
CA GLU A 87 -11.71 19.79 4.57
C GLU A 87 -12.12 19.57 3.12
N THR A 88 -12.32 20.67 2.38
CA THR A 88 -12.61 20.65 0.94
C THR A 88 -11.46 20.02 0.16
N PHE A 89 -11.44 18.69 0.08
CA PHE A 89 -10.52 17.94 -0.75
C PHE A 89 -10.77 18.37 -2.20
N LYS A 90 -9.79 19.07 -2.80
CA LYS A 90 -9.73 19.35 -4.23
C LYS A 90 -10.11 18.09 -5.00
N ALA A 91 -11.00 18.21 -5.99
CA ALA A 91 -11.54 17.08 -6.76
C ALA A 91 -10.43 16.14 -7.29
N GLU A 92 -9.25 16.68 -7.60
CA GLU A 92 -8.04 15.97 -8.01
C GLU A 92 -7.60 14.86 -7.04
N LYS A 93 -7.68 15.10 -5.72
CA LYS A 93 -7.34 14.10 -4.70
C LYS A 93 -8.37 12.97 -4.65
N GLY A 94 -9.66 13.30 -4.81
CA GLY A 94 -10.74 12.32 -4.86
C GLY A 94 -10.67 11.42 -6.11
N VAL A 95 -10.30 11.98 -7.26
CA VAL A 95 -10.08 11.23 -8.50
C VAL A 95 -8.97 10.18 -8.32
N SER A 96 -7.88 10.52 -7.64
CA SER A 96 -6.80 9.57 -7.34
C SER A 96 -7.28 8.40 -6.48
N VAL A 97 -8.12 8.65 -5.48
CA VAL A 97 -8.71 7.60 -4.64
C VAL A 97 -9.64 6.69 -5.46
N VAL A 98 -10.50 7.27 -6.29
CA VAL A 98 -11.39 6.50 -7.18
C VAL A 98 -10.59 5.65 -8.17
N LEU A 99 -9.53 6.20 -8.77
CA LEU A 99 -8.63 5.44 -9.66
C LEU A 99 -7.88 4.33 -8.92
N SER A 100 -7.49 4.55 -7.67
CA SER A 100 -6.83 3.54 -6.84
C SER A 100 -7.80 2.40 -6.52
N ILE A 101 -9.05 2.71 -6.17
CA ILE A 101 -10.12 1.72 -5.96
C ILE A 101 -10.40 0.97 -7.28
N TRP A 102 -10.48 1.67 -8.41
CA TRP A 102 -10.71 1.06 -9.72
C TRP A 102 -9.59 0.10 -10.13
N GLY A 103 -8.33 0.51 -9.95
CA GLY A 103 -7.16 -0.34 -10.20
C GLY A 103 -7.15 -1.56 -9.29
N PHE A 104 -7.51 -1.40 -8.02
CA PHE A 104 -7.63 -2.48 -7.06
C PHE A 104 -8.71 -3.50 -7.45
N VAL A 105 -9.90 -3.04 -7.83
CA VAL A 105 -11.01 -3.88 -8.33
C VAL A 105 -10.60 -4.63 -9.60
N SER A 106 -9.87 -3.98 -10.52
CA SER A 106 -9.37 -4.62 -11.74
C SER A 106 -8.36 -5.73 -11.45
N TYR A 107 -7.47 -5.55 -10.47
CA TYR A 107 -6.51 -6.57 -10.05
C TYR A 107 -7.21 -7.80 -9.45
N PHE A 108 -8.16 -7.58 -8.52
CA PHE A 108 -8.96 -8.66 -7.92
C PHE A 108 -9.78 -9.43 -8.95
N TYR A 109 -10.35 -8.75 -9.93
CA TYR A 109 -11.07 -9.40 -11.02
C TYR A 109 -10.14 -10.29 -11.87
N GLY A 110 -8.91 -9.84 -12.11
CA GLY A 110 -7.86 -10.61 -12.77
C GLY A 110 -7.49 -11.87 -12.01
N GLU A 111 -7.22 -11.76 -10.69
CA GLU A 111 -6.93 -12.90 -9.82
C GLU A 111 -8.09 -13.89 -9.73
N TYR A 112 -9.33 -13.41 -9.58
CA TYR A 112 -10.52 -14.27 -9.53
C TYR A 112 -10.70 -15.05 -10.83
N LYS A 113 -10.49 -14.41 -11.98
CA LYS A 113 -10.58 -15.04 -13.31
C LYS A 113 -9.45 -16.07 -13.52
N GLN A 114 -8.24 -15.77 -13.04
CA GLN A 114 -7.10 -16.69 -13.03
C GLN A 114 -7.38 -17.92 -12.14
N ALA A 115 -7.85 -17.72 -10.92
CA ALA A 115 -8.23 -18.78 -10.00
C ALA A 115 -9.31 -19.72 -10.58
N LYS A 116 -10.31 -19.14 -11.27
CA LYS A 116 -11.34 -19.92 -11.99
C LYS A 116 -10.75 -20.74 -13.15
N LYS A 117 -9.75 -20.21 -13.87
CA LYS A 117 -9.02 -20.93 -14.94
C LYS A 117 -8.18 -22.07 -14.38
N ILE A 118 -7.44 -21.84 -13.29
CA ILE A 118 -6.62 -22.86 -12.62
C ILE A 118 -7.51 -24.00 -12.10
N LYS A 119 -8.63 -23.67 -11.44
CA LYS A 119 -9.59 -24.67 -10.97
C LYS A 119 -10.14 -25.53 -12.11
N ARG A 120 -10.49 -24.92 -13.25
CA ARG A 120 -10.95 -25.64 -14.45
C ARG A 120 -9.88 -26.54 -15.05
N ASN A 121 -8.64 -26.05 -15.18
CA ASN A 121 -7.52 -26.84 -15.70
C ASN A 121 -7.15 -28.00 -14.76
N CYS A 122 -7.26 -27.81 -13.44
CA CYS A 122 -7.02 -28.87 -12.46
C CYS A 122 -8.10 -29.97 -12.54
N ILE A 123 -9.37 -29.61 -12.72
CA ILE A 123 -10.47 -30.57 -12.95
C ILE A 123 -10.22 -31.35 -14.25
N LEU A 124 -9.90 -30.65 -15.35
CA LEU A 124 -9.65 -31.28 -16.66
C LEU A 124 -8.40 -32.20 -16.64
N LYS A 125 -7.36 -31.81 -15.89
CA LYS A 125 -6.17 -32.63 -15.63
C LYS A 125 -6.42 -33.79 -14.65
N ASN A 126 -7.51 -33.82 -13.89
CA ASN A 126 -7.91 -34.99 -13.09
C ASN A 126 -8.84 -35.94 -13.87
N GLU A 127 -9.53 -35.46 -14.91
CA GLU A 127 -10.33 -36.31 -15.81
C GLU A 127 -9.48 -37.03 -16.88
N LEU A 128 -8.38 -36.40 -17.35
CA LEU A 128 -7.42 -37.01 -18.28
C LEU A 128 -6.65 -38.24 -17.74
N PRO A 129 -6.16 -38.29 -16.47
CA PRO A 129 -5.48 -39.47 -15.93
C PRO A 129 -6.46 -40.62 -15.70
N LEU A 130 -7.76 -40.36 -15.53
CA LEU A 130 -8.75 -41.44 -15.41
C LEU A 130 -8.97 -42.12 -16.77
N LYS A 131 -9.03 -41.33 -17.86
CA LYS A 131 -9.29 -41.86 -19.20
C LYS A 131 -8.14 -42.71 -19.75
N HIS A 132 -6.91 -42.48 -19.28
CA HIS A 132 -5.74 -43.27 -19.70
C HIS A 132 -5.54 -44.57 -18.90
N ILE A 133 -6.25 -44.74 -17.76
CA ILE A 133 -6.19 -45.97 -16.94
C ILE A 133 -7.31 -46.95 -17.30
N ILE A 134 -8.47 -46.47 -17.79
CA ILE A 134 -9.58 -47.34 -18.22
C ILE A 134 -9.42 -47.84 -19.68
N GLN A 135 -8.56 -47.20 -20.48
CA GLN A 135 -8.40 -47.48 -21.92
C GLN A 135 -7.13 -48.29 -22.26
N ASN A 136 -6.63 -49.15 -21.36
CA ASN A 136 -5.60 -50.11 -21.72
C ASN A 136 -6.05 -51.53 -21.30
N PRO A 137 -6.58 -52.36 -22.23
CA PRO A 137 -6.81 -53.77 -21.97
C PRO A 137 -5.51 -54.54 -21.74
#